data_AF-A0A6G6TGD5-F1
#
_entry.id   AF-A0A6G6TGD5-F1
#
_cell.length_a   1.000
_cell.length_b   1.000
_cell.length_c   1.000
_cell.angle_alpha   90.00
_cell.angle_beta   90.00
_cell.angle_gamma   90.00
#
_symmetry.space_group_name_H-M   'P 1'
#
loop_
_entity.id
_entity.type
_entity.pdbx_description
1 polymer ?
#
loop_
_entity_poly.entity_id
_entity_poly.type
_entity_poly.pdbx_seq_one_letter_code
_entity_poly.pdbx_strand_id
1 'polypeptide(L)'
;MLRSILLFILLGYQHVAFSSNGSDDFSIGLVSNKEDGFFLYTDKAILAGQSVYTCFNDLSDKNNDRCLSLEGEDFTISDKHNVVYDPVDDKITYTFIYNKKTMQLAHFMDELSVSVIYPNNPKQKNTVKITGVLKQIEITFNENKVNIANCYSSEGIHIYNKDNLKKYHLYYYLGFDIISDCPDELFEE
;
A
#
# COMPACT_ATOMS: atom_id res chain seq x y z
N MET A 1 -51.42 17.34 18.09
CA MET A 1 -50.72 17.67 16.83
C MET A 1 -49.19 17.65 16.95
N LEU A 2 -48.60 17.92 18.13
CA LEU A 2 -47.14 17.90 18.33
C LEU A 2 -46.49 16.49 18.24
N ARG A 3 -47.24 15.42 18.54
CA ARG A 3 -46.74 14.03 18.51
C ARG A 3 -46.49 13.48 17.09
N SER A 4 -47.18 14.02 16.08
CA SER A 4 -47.07 13.55 14.69
C SER A 4 -45.85 14.13 13.96
N ILE A 5 -45.31 15.25 14.45
CA ILE A 5 -44.15 15.93 13.85
C ILE A 5 -42.84 15.23 14.24
N LEU A 6 -42.76 14.69 15.46
CA LEU A 6 -41.58 13.94 15.92
C LEU A 6 -41.33 12.64 15.15
N LEU A 7 -42.39 11.99 14.64
CA LEU A 7 -42.26 10.76 13.85
C LEU A 7 -41.68 10.99 12.45
N PHE A 8 -41.92 12.17 11.85
CA PHE A 8 -41.35 12.52 10.55
C PHE A 8 -39.85 12.84 10.63
N ILE A 9 -39.38 13.39 11.75
CA ILE A 9 -37.96 13.70 11.94
C ILE A 9 -37.14 12.41 12.16
N LEU A 10 -37.72 11.39 12.79
CA LEU A 10 -37.05 10.10 13.02
C LEU A 10 -36.98 9.19 11.78
N LEU A 11 -37.88 9.37 10.80
CA LEU A 11 -37.86 8.62 9.54
C LEU A 11 -36.89 9.20 8.51
N GLY A 12 -36.41 10.43 8.69
CA GLY A 12 -35.45 11.09 7.78
C GLY A 12 -33.99 10.66 7.95
N TYR A 13 -33.66 9.90 8.99
CA TYR A 13 -32.29 9.44 9.28
C TYR A 13 -31.99 8.02 8.81
N GLN A 14 -32.93 7.33 8.17
CA GLN A 14 -32.67 6.03 7.57
C GLN A 14 -32.31 6.24 6.10
N HIS A 15 -31.09 5.81 5.74
CA HIS A 15 -30.56 5.72 4.38
C HIS A 15 -29.85 6.96 3.83
N VAL A 16 -28.74 7.35 4.47
CA VAL A 16 -27.57 7.81 3.71
C VAL A 16 -26.51 6.71 3.79
N ALA A 17 -26.76 5.60 3.09
CA ALA A 17 -25.68 4.70 2.73
C ALA A 17 -24.93 5.38 1.59
N PHE A 18 -23.81 6.03 1.89
CA PHE A 18 -22.85 6.43 0.87
C PHE A 18 -22.33 5.13 0.23
N SER A 19 -22.95 4.74 -0.88
CA SER A 19 -22.33 3.84 -1.83
C SER A 19 -21.22 4.64 -2.52
N SER A 20 -19.99 4.54 -2.00
CA SER A 20 -18.82 5.04 -2.73
C SER A 20 -18.50 4.05 -3.85
N ASN A 21 -19.31 4.06 -4.91
CA ASN A 21 -18.92 3.45 -6.17
C ASN A 21 -17.83 4.35 -6.79
N GLY A 22 -16.56 3.92 -6.73
CA GLY A 22 -15.52 4.41 -7.64
C GLY A 22 -14.17 4.82 -7.07
N SER A 23 -13.86 4.59 -5.79
CA SER A 23 -12.45 4.63 -5.35
C SER A 23 -11.84 3.26 -5.58
N ASP A 24 -10.62 3.20 -6.13
CA ASP A 24 -9.90 1.95 -6.29
C ASP A 24 -10.00 1.11 -4.99
N ASP A 25 -10.57 -0.11 -5.08
CA ASP A 25 -10.90 -0.98 -3.94
C ASP A 25 -9.64 -1.46 -3.18
N PHE A 26 -8.46 -0.97 -3.56
CA PHE A 26 -7.19 -1.26 -2.94
C PHE A 26 -6.28 -0.02 -2.95
N SER A 27 -5.36 0.00 -1.99
CA SER A 27 -4.26 0.95 -1.87
C SER A 27 -2.95 0.22 -2.08
N ILE A 28 -1.89 0.95 -2.40
CA ILE A 28 -0.55 0.40 -2.52
C ILE A 28 0.28 0.86 -1.33
N GLY A 29 1.09 -0.03 -0.80
CA GLY A 29 2.07 0.27 0.23
C GLY A 29 3.44 -0.28 -0.12
N LEU A 30 4.48 0.28 0.47
CA LEU A 30 5.83 -0.25 0.41
C LEU A 30 6.11 -1.01 1.70
N VAL A 31 6.66 -2.21 1.61
CA VAL A 31 7.14 -2.95 2.77
C VAL A 31 8.65 -2.95 2.82
N SER A 32 9.18 -2.79 4.02
CA SER A 32 10.61 -2.92 4.31
C SER A 32 10.76 -3.82 5.52
N ASN A 33 11.63 -4.81 5.38
CA ASN A 33 11.89 -5.77 6.44
C ASN A 33 13.31 -5.56 6.94
N LYS A 34 13.45 -5.11 8.18
CA LYS A 34 14.71 -4.72 8.81
C LYS A 34 14.91 -5.51 10.10
N GLU A 35 16.13 -5.48 10.66
CA GLU A 35 16.45 -6.18 11.92
C GLU A 35 15.47 -5.86 13.07
N ASP A 36 14.97 -4.63 13.11
CA ASP A 36 14.08 -4.12 14.15
C ASP A 36 12.59 -4.30 13.86
N GLY A 37 12.23 -4.81 12.67
CA GLY A 37 10.85 -5.19 12.36
C GLY A 37 10.49 -5.19 10.88
N PHE A 38 9.24 -5.61 10.63
CA PHE A 38 8.61 -5.49 9.33
C PHE A 38 7.73 -4.24 9.31
N PHE A 39 8.08 -3.32 8.42
CA PHE A 39 7.46 -2.01 8.29
C PHE A 39 6.63 -1.95 7.01
N LEU A 40 5.45 -1.35 7.11
CA LEU A 40 4.58 -1.02 5.99
C LEU A 40 4.42 0.50 5.94
N TYR A 41 4.73 1.08 4.79
CA TYR A 41 4.56 2.49 4.47
C TYR A 41 3.39 2.63 3.49
N THR A 42 2.43 3.50 3.78
CA THR A 42 1.25 3.69 2.93
C THR A 42 0.60 5.04 3.19
N ASP A 43 -0.18 5.55 2.24
CA ASP A 43 -1.06 6.70 2.41
C ASP A 43 -2.36 6.35 3.18
N LYS A 44 -2.56 5.06 3.52
CA LYS A 44 -3.73 4.58 4.25
C LYS A 44 -3.59 4.72 5.76
N ALA A 45 -4.40 5.62 6.34
CA ALA A 45 -4.35 5.92 7.79
C ALA A 45 -4.82 4.79 8.72
N ILE A 46 -5.65 3.85 8.24
CA ILE A 46 -6.26 2.80 9.06
C ILE A 46 -6.17 1.45 8.35
N LEU A 47 -5.58 0.47 9.05
CA LEU A 47 -5.46 -0.91 8.57
C LEU A 47 -6.46 -1.90 9.22
N ALA A 48 -7.18 -1.50 10.27
CA ALA A 48 -8.21 -2.34 10.87
C ALA A 48 -9.26 -2.75 9.82
N GLY A 49 -9.58 -4.05 9.76
CA GLY A 49 -10.48 -4.61 8.74
C GLY A 49 -9.92 -4.63 7.32
N GLN A 50 -8.61 -4.40 7.13
CA GLN A 50 -7.91 -4.55 5.86
C GLN A 50 -7.07 -5.82 5.84
N SER A 51 -6.79 -6.33 4.66
CA SER A 51 -5.75 -7.32 4.40
C SER A 51 -4.59 -6.63 3.68
N VAL A 52 -3.37 -7.09 3.97
CA VAL A 52 -2.13 -6.63 3.34
C VAL A 52 -1.49 -7.83 2.63
N TYR A 53 -1.37 -7.76 1.31
CA TYR A 53 -0.75 -8.80 0.50
C TYR A 53 0.55 -8.28 -0.09
N THR A 54 1.67 -8.96 0.16
CA THR A 54 3.00 -8.58 -0.36
C THR A 54 3.72 -9.80 -0.89
N CYS A 55 4.58 -9.64 -1.90
CA CYS A 55 5.39 -10.73 -2.44
C CYS A 55 6.84 -10.29 -2.54
N PHE A 56 7.75 -11.03 -1.91
CA PHE A 56 9.18 -10.84 -2.09
C PHE A 56 9.63 -11.76 -3.22
N ASN A 57 10.01 -11.17 -4.35
CA ASN A 57 10.29 -11.90 -5.57
C ASN A 57 11.80 -11.95 -5.81
N ASP A 58 12.36 -13.16 -5.78
CA ASP A 58 13.77 -13.44 -6.05
C ASP A 58 13.93 -13.94 -7.50
N LEU A 59 14.74 -13.23 -8.30
CA LEU A 59 15.03 -13.61 -9.70
C LEU A 59 15.73 -14.96 -9.84
N SER A 60 16.39 -15.43 -8.78
CA SER A 60 17.14 -16.68 -8.77
C SER A 60 16.29 -17.91 -8.43
N ASP A 61 15.09 -17.72 -7.86
CA ASP A 61 14.21 -18.81 -7.46
C ASP A 61 12.85 -18.75 -8.19
N LYS A 62 12.80 -19.42 -9.34
CA LYS A 62 11.63 -19.46 -10.23
C LYS A 62 10.36 -20.08 -9.63
N ASN A 63 10.43 -20.68 -8.45
CA ASN A 63 9.31 -21.36 -7.78
C ASN A 63 8.76 -20.59 -6.58
N ASN A 64 9.16 -19.33 -6.38
CA ASN A 64 9.15 -18.74 -5.05
C ASN A 64 8.70 -17.28 -5.04
N ASP A 65 7.54 -17.01 -5.64
CA ASP A 65 6.71 -15.86 -5.24
C ASP A 65 6.30 -16.10 -3.78
N ARG A 66 7.16 -15.74 -2.82
CA ARG A 66 6.87 -15.91 -1.39
C ARG A 66 5.99 -14.77 -0.94
N CYS A 67 4.71 -14.94 -1.23
CA CYS A 67 3.71 -13.98 -0.88
C CYS A 67 3.21 -14.19 0.54
N LEU A 68 3.05 -13.09 1.26
CA LEU A 68 2.47 -13.03 2.59
C LEU A 68 1.09 -12.40 2.49
N SER A 69 0.09 -13.06 3.08
CA SER A 69 -1.19 -12.44 3.39
C SER A 69 -1.20 -12.14 4.88
N LEU A 70 -1.22 -10.85 5.21
CA LEU A 70 -1.15 -10.34 6.57
C LEU A 70 -2.47 -9.63 6.90
N GLU A 71 -2.91 -9.76 8.15
CA GLU A 71 -4.09 -9.06 8.63
C GLU A 71 -3.71 -7.65 9.09
N GLY A 72 -4.48 -6.65 8.66
CA GLY A 72 -4.22 -5.25 9.01
C GLY A 72 -4.35 -4.96 10.51
N GLU A 73 -5.09 -5.79 11.26
CA GLU A 73 -5.20 -5.71 12.73
C GLU A 73 -3.88 -6.05 13.45
N ASP A 74 -2.96 -6.72 12.77
CA ASP A 74 -1.66 -7.09 13.33
C ASP A 74 -0.61 -5.97 13.20
N PHE A 75 -0.99 -4.83 12.62
CA PHE A 75 -0.14 -3.67 12.44
C PHE A 75 -0.47 -2.57 13.44
N THR A 76 0.57 -1.94 14.00
CA THR A 76 0.44 -0.74 14.83
C THR A 76 1.15 0.43 14.16
N ILE A 77 0.57 1.63 14.24
CA ILE A 77 1.24 2.85 13.78
C ILE A 77 2.56 3.04 14.54
N SER A 78 3.59 3.52 13.84
CA SER A 78 4.93 3.70 14.37
C SER A 78 5.56 4.95 13.79
N ASP A 79 6.26 5.73 14.61
CA ASP A 79 7.05 6.87 14.15
C ASP A 79 8.50 6.48 13.78
N LYS A 80 8.88 5.21 13.98
CA LYS A 80 10.20 4.70 13.62
C LYS A 80 10.35 4.55 12.11
N HIS A 81 11.55 4.84 11.60
CA HIS A 81 11.90 4.72 10.17
C HIS A 81 10.91 5.43 9.25
N ASN A 82 10.40 6.60 9.64
CA ASN A 82 9.53 7.38 8.76
C ASN A 82 10.36 7.99 7.61
N VAL A 83 10.60 7.19 6.59
CA VAL A 83 11.48 7.48 5.45
C VAL A 83 10.72 7.54 4.13
N VAL A 84 9.39 7.44 4.17
CA VAL A 84 8.54 7.45 2.98
C VAL A 84 7.62 8.65 2.96
N TYR A 85 7.51 9.35 1.83
CA TYR A 85 6.54 10.44 1.60
C TYR A 85 5.96 10.38 0.17
N ASP A 86 4.80 10.99 -0.08
CA ASP A 86 4.20 11.11 -1.42
C ASP A 86 4.43 12.55 -1.95
N PRO A 87 5.43 12.78 -2.82
CA PRO A 87 5.72 14.12 -3.35
C PRO A 87 4.72 14.61 -4.40
N VAL A 88 3.90 13.74 -4.99
CA VAL A 88 3.04 14.14 -6.13
C VAL A 88 1.77 14.83 -5.63
N ASP A 89 1.24 14.39 -4.50
CA ASP A 89 -0.05 14.86 -3.97
C ASP A 89 0.04 15.39 -2.52
N ASP A 90 1.25 15.57 -1.96
CA ASP A 90 1.47 15.93 -0.54
C ASP A 90 0.69 15.02 0.44
N LYS A 91 0.43 13.75 0.05
CA LYS A 91 -0.35 12.85 0.89
C LYS A 91 0.45 12.49 2.14
N ILE A 92 -0.24 12.54 3.27
CA ILE A 92 0.31 12.04 4.53
C ILE A 92 0.55 10.55 4.38
N THR A 93 1.80 10.15 4.53
CA THR A 93 2.23 8.76 4.63
C THR A 93 2.27 8.33 6.09
N TYR A 94 1.90 7.07 6.32
CA TYR A 94 1.86 6.43 7.62
C TYR A 94 2.83 5.26 7.61
N THR A 95 3.56 5.11 8.71
CA THR A 95 4.41 3.95 8.94
C THR A 95 3.73 3.04 9.96
N PHE A 96 3.63 1.76 9.62
CA PHE A 96 3.12 0.72 10.49
C PHE A 96 4.18 -0.34 10.74
N ILE A 97 4.23 -0.88 11.96
CA ILE A 97 5.05 -2.03 12.32
C ILE A 97 4.15 -3.25 12.52
N TYR A 98 4.55 -4.39 11.94
CA TYR A 98 3.87 -5.66 12.13
C TYR A 98 4.29 -6.31 13.45
N ASN A 99 3.31 -6.65 14.29
CA ASN A 99 3.57 -7.06 15.68
C ASN A 99 3.79 -8.57 15.86
N LYS A 100 3.53 -9.39 14.84
CA LYS A 100 3.67 -10.84 14.93
C LYS A 100 5.02 -11.30 14.36
N LYS A 101 5.58 -12.35 14.95
CA LYS A 101 6.75 -13.03 14.37
C LYS A 101 6.28 -13.91 13.22
N THR A 102 6.75 -13.63 12.01
CA THR A 102 6.55 -14.51 10.86
C THR A 102 7.90 -15.11 10.48
N MET A 103 8.08 -16.42 10.62
CA MET A 103 9.35 -17.10 10.30
C MET A 103 9.79 -16.87 8.85
N GLN A 104 8.83 -16.63 7.94
CA GLN A 104 9.13 -16.32 6.54
C GLN A 104 9.83 -14.98 6.36
N LEU A 105 9.69 -14.03 7.29
CA LEU A 105 10.32 -12.71 7.21
C LEU A 105 11.84 -12.76 7.39
N ALA A 106 12.39 -13.74 8.11
CA ALA A 106 13.85 -13.83 8.29
C ALA A 106 14.60 -14.01 6.96
N HIS A 107 13.94 -14.54 5.93
CA HIS A 107 14.52 -14.76 4.62
C HIS A 107 14.57 -13.51 3.73
N PHE A 108 13.87 -12.43 4.08
CA PHE A 108 13.78 -11.20 3.27
C PHE A 108 14.38 -10.01 4.01
N MET A 109 15.44 -10.24 4.79
CA MET A 109 16.10 -9.13 5.47
C MET A 109 16.66 -8.14 4.48
N ASP A 110 16.45 -6.86 4.78
CA ASP A 110 16.88 -5.70 4.00
C ASP A 110 16.26 -5.62 2.59
N GLU A 111 15.19 -6.37 2.33
CA GLU A 111 14.45 -6.30 1.09
C GLU A 111 13.31 -5.28 1.15
N LEU A 112 13.09 -4.60 0.01
CA LEU A 112 11.93 -3.76 -0.26
C LEU A 112 10.98 -4.50 -1.20
N SER A 113 9.68 -4.42 -0.90
CA SER A 113 8.66 -4.92 -1.82
C SER A 113 7.41 -4.05 -1.81
N VAL A 114 6.59 -4.18 -2.85
CA VAL A 114 5.30 -3.52 -2.93
C VAL A 114 4.20 -4.44 -2.39
N SER A 115 3.27 -3.84 -1.68
CA SER A 115 2.12 -4.49 -1.07
C SER A 115 0.82 -3.89 -1.59
N VAL A 116 -0.22 -4.72 -1.59
CA VAL A 116 -1.60 -4.36 -1.93
C VAL A 116 -2.42 -4.42 -0.65
N ILE A 117 -3.09 -3.32 -0.33
CA ILE A 117 -3.91 -3.17 0.87
C ILE A 117 -5.36 -3.06 0.45
N TYR A 118 -6.22 -3.97 0.91
CA TYR A 118 -7.61 -4.02 0.47
C TYR A 118 -8.56 -4.41 1.61
N PRO A 119 -9.86 -4.10 1.53
CA PRO A 119 -10.82 -4.48 2.55
C PRO A 119 -10.90 -6.00 2.73
N ASN A 120 -10.83 -6.46 3.98
CA ASN A 120 -11.08 -7.86 4.33
C ASN A 120 -12.60 -8.08 4.42
N ASN A 121 -13.24 -8.25 3.26
CA ASN A 121 -14.67 -8.50 3.17
C ASN A 121 -14.96 -10.00 3.00
N PRO A 122 -15.51 -10.70 4.00
CA PRO A 122 -15.77 -12.14 3.90
C PRO A 122 -16.82 -12.51 2.83
N LYS A 123 -17.57 -11.52 2.32
CA LYS A 123 -18.57 -11.72 1.26
C LYS A 123 -18.00 -11.49 -0.15
N GLN A 124 -16.78 -10.99 -0.27
CA GLN A 124 -16.14 -10.67 -1.55
C GLN A 124 -14.81 -11.42 -1.63
N LYS A 125 -14.70 -12.33 -2.60
CA LYS A 125 -13.43 -13.02 -2.85
C LYS A 125 -12.57 -12.12 -3.73
N ASN A 126 -11.62 -11.43 -3.11
CA ASN A 126 -10.61 -10.66 -3.84
C ASN A 126 -9.51 -11.60 -4.35
N THR A 127 -9.10 -11.42 -5.61
CA THR A 127 -7.94 -12.12 -6.18
C THR A 127 -6.80 -11.13 -6.37
N VAL A 128 -5.69 -11.34 -5.66
CA VAL A 128 -4.51 -10.49 -5.76
C VAL A 128 -3.35 -11.30 -6.31
N LYS A 129 -2.64 -10.73 -7.29
CA LYS A 129 -1.41 -11.29 -7.83
C LYS A 129 -0.40 -10.16 -7.97
N ILE A 130 0.81 -10.39 -7.47
CA ILE A 130 1.96 -9.50 -7.64
C ILE A 130 3.03 -10.31 -8.36
N THR A 131 3.53 -9.82 -9.49
CA THR A 131 4.58 -10.49 -10.27
C THR A 131 5.66 -9.51 -10.68
N GLY A 132 6.86 -10.02 -10.98
CA GLY A 132 8.01 -9.21 -11.37
C GLY A 132 8.92 -8.85 -10.19
N VAL A 133 9.80 -7.87 -10.35
CA VAL A 133 10.72 -7.39 -9.30
C VAL A 133 10.49 -5.92 -9.06
N LEU A 134 11.01 -5.33 -7.99
CA LEU A 134 10.78 -3.90 -7.65
C LEU A 134 10.91 -2.92 -8.83
N LYS A 135 11.83 -3.21 -9.77
CA LYS A 135 12.00 -2.44 -11.03
C LYS A 135 10.79 -2.43 -11.96
N GLN A 136 10.06 -3.53 -11.99
CA GLN A 136 8.86 -3.68 -12.79
C GLN A 136 7.97 -4.73 -12.13
N ILE A 137 6.99 -4.23 -11.37
CA ILE A 137 5.97 -5.02 -10.71
C ILE A 137 4.67 -4.88 -11.47
N GLU A 138 4.03 -6.00 -11.75
CA GLU A 138 2.66 -6.06 -12.23
C GLU A 138 1.76 -6.53 -11.09
N ILE A 139 0.77 -5.70 -10.74
CA ILE A 139 -0.25 -5.99 -9.74
C ILE A 139 -1.57 -6.23 -10.46
N THR A 140 -2.16 -7.40 -10.26
CA THR A 140 -3.55 -7.69 -10.64
C THR A 140 -4.38 -7.77 -9.36
N PHE A 141 -5.36 -6.88 -9.23
CA PHE A 141 -6.39 -6.92 -8.19
C PHE A 141 -7.76 -7.12 -8.84
N ASN A 142 -8.36 -8.28 -8.62
CA ASN A 142 -9.55 -8.74 -9.35
C ASN A 142 -9.29 -8.71 -10.87
N GLU A 143 -9.95 -7.80 -11.60
CA GLU A 143 -9.77 -7.58 -13.04
C GLU A 143 -8.91 -6.34 -13.35
N ASN A 144 -8.60 -5.53 -12.34
CA ASN A 144 -7.84 -4.30 -12.49
C ASN A 144 -6.35 -4.61 -12.45
N LYS A 145 -5.62 -4.04 -13.41
CA LYS A 145 -4.17 -4.18 -13.53
C LYS A 145 -3.50 -2.83 -13.31
N VAL A 146 -2.43 -2.85 -12.53
CA VAL A 146 -1.58 -1.68 -12.26
C VAL A 146 -0.13 -2.10 -12.45
N ASN A 147 0.61 -1.29 -13.21
CA ASN A 147 2.04 -1.50 -13.42
C ASN A 147 2.83 -0.53 -12.54
N ILE A 148 3.49 -1.07 -11.52
CA ILE A 148 4.37 -0.30 -10.64
C ILE A 148 5.81 -0.44 -11.13
N ALA A 149 6.49 0.68 -11.22
CA ALA A 149 7.92 0.75 -11.51
C ALA A 149 8.63 1.44 -10.35
N ASN A 150 9.95 1.27 -10.27
CA ASN A 150 10.78 2.09 -9.43
C ASN A 150 11.95 2.69 -10.20
N CYS A 151 12.42 3.84 -9.72
CA CYS A 151 13.64 4.49 -10.17
C CYS A 151 14.34 5.13 -8.98
N TYR A 152 15.65 5.34 -9.10
CA TYR A 152 16.49 6.03 -8.15
C TYR A 152 16.53 7.51 -8.51
N SER A 153 16.22 8.35 -7.54
CA SER A 153 16.56 9.78 -7.53
C SER A 153 17.91 9.98 -6.86
N SER A 154 18.36 11.23 -6.76
CA SER A 154 19.60 11.58 -6.06
C SER A 154 19.65 11.09 -4.62
N GLU A 155 18.53 11.04 -3.89
CA GLU A 155 18.53 10.77 -2.43
C GLU A 155 17.64 9.60 -2.00
N GLY A 156 16.98 8.93 -2.95
CA GLY A 156 15.92 7.97 -2.64
C GLY A 156 15.34 7.26 -3.85
N ILE A 157 14.31 6.45 -3.62
CA ILE A 157 13.65 5.62 -4.63
C ILE A 157 12.23 6.13 -4.83
N HIS A 158 11.86 6.46 -6.07
CA HIS A 158 10.46 6.65 -6.43
C HIS A 158 9.87 5.29 -6.78
N ILE A 159 8.68 5.00 -6.25
CA ILE A 159 7.85 3.85 -6.60
C ILE A 159 6.55 4.43 -7.12
N TYR A 160 6.21 4.14 -8.37
CA TYR A 160 5.16 4.87 -9.06
C TYR A 160 4.39 3.99 -10.05
N ASN A 161 3.14 4.35 -10.32
CA ASN A 161 2.37 3.73 -11.39
C ASN A 161 2.83 4.24 -12.75
N LYS A 162 3.38 3.34 -13.56
CA LYS A 162 3.90 3.64 -14.90
C LYS A 162 2.82 4.13 -15.86
N ASP A 163 1.58 3.71 -15.67
CA ASP A 163 0.46 4.07 -16.56
C ASP A 163 -0.20 5.40 -16.15
N ASN A 164 -0.03 5.84 -14.90
CA ASN A 164 -0.56 7.09 -14.39
C ASN A 164 0.23 7.58 -13.16
N LEU A 165 1.19 8.49 -13.39
CA LEU A 165 2.10 9.01 -12.35
C LEU A 165 1.38 9.69 -11.17
N LYS A 166 0.14 10.16 -11.37
CA LYS A 166 -0.68 10.80 -10.32
C LYS A 166 -1.38 9.82 -9.39
N LYS A 167 -1.30 8.52 -9.67
CA LYS A 167 -1.88 7.47 -8.82
C LYS A 167 -0.78 6.57 -8.32
N TYR A 168 -0.81 6.25 -7.02
CA TYR A 168 0.13 5.34 -6.38
C TYR A 168 1.59 5.77 -6.57
N HIS A 169 1.96 6.86 -5.91
CA HIS A 169 3.33 7.35 -5.86
C HIS A 169 3.82 7.34 -4.41
N LEU A 170 5.00 6.77 -4.19
CA LEU A 170 5.69 6.76 -2.91
C LEU A 170 7.17 7.03 -3.16
N TYR A 171 7.75 7.93 -2.39
CA TYR A 171 9.19 8.19 -2.37
C TYR A 171 9.80 7.61 -1.10
N TYR A 172 10.81 6.74 -1.23
CA TYR A 172 11.57 6.16 -0.13
C TYR A 172 12.96 6.79 -0.03
N TYR A 173 13.22 7.56 1.03
CA TYR A 173 14.50 8.20 1.28
C TYR A 173 15.56 7.19 1.75
N LEU A 174 16.71 7.18 1.08
CA LEU A 174 17.80 6.23 1.34
C LEU A 174 18.85 6.76 2.32
N GLY A 175 18.99 8.08 2.45
CA GLY A 175 20.00 8.69 3.32
C GLY A 175 21.42 8.73 2.75
N PHE A 176 21.59 8.47 1.46
CA PHE A 176 22.85 8.59 0.73
C PHE A 176 22.60 8.90 -0.75
N ASP A 177 23.61 9.48 -1.40
CA ASP A 177 23.49 9.92 -2.79
C ASP A 177 23.60 8.77 -3.78
N ILE A 178 22.70 8.74 -4.76
CA ILE A 178 22.69 7.80 -5.90
C ILE A 178 22.62 8.59 -7.21
N ILE A 179 23.19 8.04 -8.28
CA ILE A 179 23.01 8.60 -9.63
C ILE A 179 21.55 8.40 -10.04
N SER A 180 20.84 9.51 -10.29
CA SER A 180 19.45 9.47 -10.71
C SER A 180 19.28 8.71 -12.03
N ASP A 181 18.34 7.76 -12.06
CA ASP A 181 17.85 7.09 -13.27
C ASP A 181 16.34 7.30 -13.48
N CYS A 182 15.75 8.21 -12.71
CA CYS A 182 14.34 8.58 -12.82
C CYS A 182 14.03 9.40 -14.08
N PRO A 183 12.87 9.16 -14.72
CA PRO A 183 12.39 10.00 -15.82
C PRO A 183 12.07 11.42 -15.33
N ASP A 184 12.29 12.42 -16.21
CA ASP A 184 12.13 13.84 -15.88
C ASP A 184 10.70 14.17 -15.42
N GLU A 185 9.68 13.47 -15.93
CA GLU A 185 8.27 13.70 -15.60
C GLU A 185 7.91 13.43 -14.12
N LEU A 186 8.80 12.80 -13.35
CA LEU A 186 8.62 12.62 -11.89
C LEU A 186 9.07 13.82 -11.06
N PHE A 187 9.79 14.77 -11.67
CA PHE A 187 10.30 15.98 -11.02
C PHE A 187 9.55 17.25 -11.43
N GLU A 188 8.62 17.15 -12.38
CA GLU A 188 7.79 18.28 -12.82
C GLU A 188 6.58 18.45 -11.88
N GLU A 189 6.59 19.54 -11.10
CA GLU A 189 5.48 20.01 -10.23
C GLU A 189 4.31 20.62 -11.02
#